data_AF-A0A1M5SNK2-F1
#
_entry.id   AF-A0A1M5SNK2-F1
#
_cell.length_a   1.000
_cell.length_b   1.000
_cell.length_c   1.000
_cell.angle_alpha   90.00
_cell.angle_beta   90.00
_cell.angle_gamma   90.00
#
_symmetry.space_group_name_H-M   'P 1'
#
loop_
_entity.id
_entity.type
_entity.pdbx_description
1 polymer ?
#
loop_
_entity_poly.entity_id
_entity_poly.type
_entity_poly.pdbx_seq_one_letter_code
_entity_poly.pdbx_strand_id
1 'polypeptide(L)'
;MTFAIYFGELIFAIALAIMLLAASTVASSTAILLFCCGLVAWTLAEYITHRFVLHAIASIQHGIHHAHPQEGIDKIFWQIWLAFAVVYLTTEAPLLAGVLVAYAWYLSVHYGAHHNPSILPASLLKHHLDHHKFASRNYGVTTKLWDRVFGTMLR
;
A
#
# COMPACT_ATOMS: atom_id res chain seq x y z
N MET A 1 -6.69 -14.33 4.68
CA MET A 1 -6.28 -14.43 3.25
C MET A 1 -5.76 -15.80 2.96
N THR A 2 -6.28 -16.39 1.90
CA THR A 2 -5.54 -17.41 1.18
C THR A 2 -4.45 -16.72 0.34
N PHE A 3 -3.30 -17.39 0.18
CA PHE A 3 -2.24 -17.02 -0.76
C PHE A 3 -2.82 -16.54 -2.10
N ALA A 4 -3.84 -17.22 -2.61
CA ALA A 4 -4.52 -16.88 -3.86
C ALA A 4 -5.05 -15.44 -3.96
N ILE A 5 -5.64 -14.90 -2.89
CA ILE A 5 -6.19 -13.52 -2.90
C ILE A 5 -5.05 -12.52 -3.08
N TYR A 6 -3.94 -12.73 -2.37
CA TYR A 6 -2.81 -11.80 -2.39
C TYR A 6 -2.17 -11.66 -3.77
N PHE A 7 -1.88 -12.81 -4.37
CA PHE A 7 -1.26 -12.85 -5.69
C PHE A 7 -2.26 -12.45 -6.77
N GLY A 8 -3.56 -12.77 -6.60
CA GLY A 8 -4.62 -12.28 -7.48
C GLY A 8 -4.69 -10.75 -7.51
N GLU A 9 -4.74 -10.11 -6.34
CA GLU A 9 -4.72 -8.64 -6.20
C GLU A 9 -3.47 -8.02 -6.83
N LEU A 10 -2.30 -8.59 -6.53
CA LEU A 10 -1.02 -8.14 -7.08
C LEU A 10 -1.02 -8.19 -8.62
N ILE A 11 -1.38 -9.34 -9.19
CA ILE A 11 -1.40 -9.56 -10.64
C ILE A 11 -2.42 -8.62 -11.29
N PHE A 12 -3.61 -8.49 -10.70
CA PHE A 12 -4.66 -7.65 -11.25
C PHE A 12 -4.28 -6.16 -11.21
N ALA A 13 -3.71 -5.66 -10.11
CA ALA A 13 -3.24 -4.28 -10.01
C ALA A 13 -2.16 -3.96 -11.05
N ILE A 14 -1.18 -4.85 -11.23
CA ILE A 14 -0.10 -4.67 -12.22
C ILE A 14 -0.65 -4.74 -13.65
N ALA A 15 -1.50 -5.71 -13.95
CA ALA A 15 -2.12 -5.85 -15.27
C ALA A 15 -2.96 -4.61 -15.62
N LEU A 16 -3.75 -4.09 -14.68
CA LEU A 16 -4.53 -2.88 -14.86
C LEU A 16 -3.63 -1.64 -15.05
N ALA A 17 -2.55 -1.51 -14.28
CA ALA A 17 -1.59 -0.42 -14.47
C ALA A 17 -0.96 -0.42 -15.87
N ILE A 18 -0.57 -1.60 -16.37
CA ILE A 18 -0.03 -1.77 -17.73
C ILE A 18 -1.08 -1.37 -18.77
N MET A 19 -2.32 -1.84 -18.62
CA MET A 19 -3.43 -1.49 -19.52
C MET A 19 -3.70 0.01 -19.55
N LEU A 20 -3.73 0.67 -18.38
CA LEU A 20 -3.95 2.11 -18.27
C LEU A 20 -2.83 2.92 -18.95
N LEU A 21 -1.57 2.50 -18.79
CA LEU A 21 -0.45 3.15 -19.46
C LEU A 21 -0.47 2.91 -20.97
N ALA A 22 -0.81 1.70 -21.41
CA ALA A 22 -0.89 1.36 -22.83
C ALA A 22 -2.04 2.07 -23.55
N ALA A 23 -3.16 2.29 -22.87
CA ALA A 23 -4.33 2.99 -23.41
C ALA A 23 -4.24 4.52 -23.27
N SER A 24 -3.30 5.05 -22.49
CA SER A 24 -3.14 6.48 -22.25
C SER A 24 -2.74 7.21 -23.53
N THR A 25 -3.50 8.25 -23.88
CA THR A 25 -3.21 9.16 -25.00
C THR A 25 -2.43 10.41 -24.59
N VAL A 26 -2.14 10.56 -23.28
CA VAL A 26 -1.37 11.66 -22.72
C VAL A 26 0.08 11.60 -23.19
N ALA A 27 0.68 12.76 -23.49
CA ALA A 27 2.09 12.87 -23.86
C ALA A 27 3.01 12.16 -22.85
N SER A 28 4.04 11.45 -23.33
CA SER A 28 4.85 10.56 -22.50
C SER A 28 5.53 11.27 -21.32
N SER A 29 6.00 12.52 -21.49
CA SER A 29 6.59 13.29 -20.40
C SER A 29 5.60 13.58 -19.27
N THR A 30 4.38 13.99 -19.62
CA THR A 30 3.29 14.21 -18.69
C THR A 30 2.84 12.90 -18.05
N ALA A 31 2.76 11.81 -18.81
CA ALA A 31 2.41 10.49 -18.29
C ALA A 31 3.43 10.00 -17.24
N ILE A 32 4.74 10.17 -17.50
CA ILE A 32 5.81 9.83 -16.54
C ILE A 32 5.68 10.66 -15.26
N LEU A 33 5.44 11.98 -15.39
CA LEU A 33 5.26 12.85 -14.22
C LEU A 33 4.06 12.41 -13.39
N LEU A 34 2.90 12.20 -14.02
CA LEU A 34 1.67 11.78 -13.35
C LEU A 34 1.84 10.40 -12.69
N PHE A 35 2.50 9.46 -13.36
CA PHE A 35 2.84 8.15 -12.79
C PHE A 35 3.69 8.30 -11.52
N CYS A 36 4.74 9.10 -11.55
CA CYS A 36 5.56 9.37 -10.37
C CYS A 36 4.77 10.06 -9.24
N CYS A 37 3.88 11.00 -9.57
CA CYS A 37 2.96 11.59 -8.60
C CYS A 37 2.05 10.52 -7.97
N GLY A 38 1.54 9.58 -8.76
CA GLY A 38 0.75 8.45 -8.29
C GLY A 38 1.51 7.55 -7.30
N LEU A 39 2.77 7.23 -7.60
CA LEU A 39 3.63 6.46 -6.69
C LEU A 39 3.76 7.16 -5.32
N VAL A 40 4.07 8.45 -5.33
CA VAL A 40 4.24 9.24 -4.09
C VAL A 40 2.90 9.38 -3.36
N ALA A 41 1.82 9.68 -4.07
CA ALA A 41 0.48 9.83 -3.50
C ALA A 41 0.02 8.55 -2.79
N TRP A 42 0.29 7.38 -3.37
CA TRP A 42 0.00 6.11 -2.72
C TRP A 42 0.73 5.96 -1.38
N THR A 43 2.03 6.27 -1.31
CA THR A 43 2.77 6.11 -0.04
C THR A 43 2.22 6.99 1.08
N LEU A 44 1.67 8.17 0.73
CA LEU A 44 0.99 9.04 1.69
C LEU A 44 -0.37 8.47 2.07
N ALA A 45 -1.15 8.00 1.10
CA ALA A 45 -2.45 7.37 1.32
C ALA A 45 -2.32 6.10 2.19
N GLU A 46 -1.28 5.29 1.98
CA GLU A 46 -0.91 4.16 2.82
C GLU A 46 -0.71 4.60 4.27
N TYR A 47 0.14 5.60 4.51
CA TYR A 47 0.40 6.12 5.84
C TYR A 47 -0.88 6.62 6.54
N ILE A 48 -1.67 7.45 5.84
CA ILE A 48 -2.93 8.01 6.36
C ILE A 48 -3.92 6.89 6.67
N THR A 49 -4.09 5.95 5.74
CA THR A 49 -5.02 4.83 5.91
C THR A 49 -4.60 3.95 7.07
N HIS A 50 -3.32 3.58 7.16
CA HIS A 50 -2.83 2.76 8.25
C HIS A 50 -3.06 3.45 9.60
N ARG A 51 -2.68 4.73 9.72
CA ARG A 51 -2.80 5.47 10.97
C ARG A 51 -4.24 5.80 11.38
N PHE A 52 -5.05 6.33 10.47
CA PHE A 52 -6.35 6.91 10.82
C PHE A 52 -7.53 6.01 10.46
N VAL A 53 -7.38 5.13 9.47
CA VAL A 53 -8.45 4.18 9.13
C VAL A 53 -8.23 2.88 9.90
N LEU A 54 -7.07 2.24 9.75
CA LEU A 54 -6.83 0.91 10.33
C LEU A 54 -6.72 0.96 11.86
N HIS A 55 -5.95 1.90 12.41
CA HIS A 55 -5.79 2.00 13.87
C HIS A 55 -6.91 2.73 14.61
N ALA A 56 -7.68 3.61 13.94
CA ALA A 56 -8.71 4.40 14.62
C ALA A 56 -10.16 4.03 14.27
N ILE A 57 -10.47 3.67 13.01
CA ILE A 57 -11.84 3.37 12.57
C ILE A 57 -12.09 1.87 12.49
N ALA A 58 -11.16 1.12 11.91
CA ALA A 58 -11.20 -0.34 11.72
C ALA A 58 -10.29 -1.08 12.71
N SER A 59 -10.18 -0.54 13.93
CA SER A 59 -9.21 -0.99 14.95
C SER A 59 -9.41 -2.45 15.37
N ILE A 60 -10.64 -2.96 15.32
CA ILE A 60 -10.93 -4.38 15.62
C ILE A 60 -10.29 -5.28 14.56
N GLN A 61 -10.52 -5.00 13.27
CA GLN A 61 -10.01 -5.80 12.16
C GLN A 61 -8.49 -5.72 12.09
N HIS A 62 -7.93 -4.54 12.30
CA HIS A 62 -6.48 -4.37 12.33
C HIS A 62 -5.86 -5.01 13.57
N GLY A 63 -6.53 -4.96 14.73
CA GLY A 63 -6.10 -5.67 15.95
C GLY A 63 -6.03 -7.19 15.76
N ILE A 64 -6.98 -7.78 15.03
CA ILE A 64 -6.92 -9.21 14.65
C ILE A 64 -5.67 -9.49 13.82
N HIS A 65 -5.33 -8.61 12.88
CA HIS A 65 -4.08 -8.74 12.10
C HIS A 65 -2.83 -8.64 12.97
N HIS A 66 -2.78 -7.72 13.94
CA HIS A 66 -1.67 -7.64 14.90
C HIS A 66 -1.54 -8.92 15.74
N ALA A 67 -2.65 -9.55 16.11
CA ALA A 67 -2.65 -10.81 16.86
C ALA A 67 -2.26 -12.03 15.99
N HIS A 68 -2.66 -12.03 14.71
CA HIS A 68 -2.47 -13.12 13.77
C HIS A 68 -1.82 -12.61 12.47
N PRO A 69 -0.54 -12.18 12.50
CA PRO A 69 0.10 -11.50 11.38
C PRO A 69 0.26 -12.34 10.10
N GLN A 70 0.26 -13.66 10.23
CA GLN A 70 0.32 -14.61 9.11
C GLN A 70 -1.06 -14.92 8.52
N GLU A 71 -2.12 -14.49 9.21
CA GLU A 71 -3.47 -14.58 8.68
C GLU A 71 -3.78 -13.31 7.91
N GLY A 72 -4.40 -13.46 6.75
CA GLY A 72 -4.71 -12.28 5.95
C GLY A 72 -5.98 -11.53 6.36
N ILE A 73 -6.04 -10.27 5.94
CA ILE A 73 -7.03 -9.28 6.36
C ILE A 73 -8.23 -9.28 5.39
N ASP A 74 -9.19 -10.17 5.58
CA ASP A 74 -10.20 -10.46 4.53
C ASP A 74 -11.23 -9.35 4.23
N LYS A 75 -11.31 -8.25 5.03
CA LYS A 75 -12.44 -7.30 4.97
C LYS A 75 -12.16 -5.92 4.35
N ILE A 76 -10.92 -5.62 3.96
CA ILE A 76 -10.53 -4.27 3.50
C ILE A 76 -10.40 -4.18 1.97
N PHE A 77 -10.43 -5.31 1.27
CA PHE A 77 -10.02 -5.40 -0.13
C PHE A 77 -11.05 -4.89 -1.15
N TRP A 78 -12.36 -4.95 -0.91
CA TRP A 78 -13.30 -4.44 -1.91
C TRP A 78 -13.40 -2.90 -1.89
N GLN A 79 -13.22 -2.28 -0.72
CA GLN A 79 -13.30 -0.83 -0.55
C GLN A 79 -12.15 -0.10 -1.27
N ILE A 80 -10.97 -0.72 -1.33
CA ILE A 80 -9.83 -0.12 -2.04
C ILE A 80 -10.06 -0.05 -3.55
N TRP A 81 -10.74 -1.02 -4.14
CA TRP A 81 -11.11 -0.97 -5.56
C TRP A 81 -12.13 0.12 -5.86
N LEU A 82 -13.06 0.41 -4.94
CA LEU A 82 -13.94 1.58 -5.05
C LEU A 82 -13.14 2.89 -5.00
N ALA A 83 -12.15 2.98 -4.11
CA ALA A 83 -11.27 4.14 -4.07
C ALA A 83 -10.48 4.32 -5.38
N PHE A 84 -9.96 3.23 -5.96
CA PHE A 84 -9.30 3.28 -7.27
C PHE A 84 -10.25 3.67 -8.40
N ALA A 85 -11.50 3.22 -8.37
CA ALA A 85 -12.51 3.68 -9.33
C ALA A 85 -12.77 5.19 -9.22
N VAL A 86 -12.83 5.75 -8.00
CA VAL A 86 -12.94 7.20 -7.81
C VAL A 86 -11.72 7.93 -8.35
N VAL A 87 -10.50 7.43 -8.09
CA VAL A 87 -9.27 8.00 -8.65
C VAL A 87 -9.29 7.96 -10.18
N TYR A 88 -9.71 6.84 -10.79
CA TYR A 88 -9.86 6.71 -12.24
C TYR A 88 -10.82 7.76 -12.83
N LEU A 89 -11.96 7.99 -12.18
CA LEU A 89 -12.98 8.93 -12.66
C LEU A 89 -12.61 10.40 -12.48
N THR A 90 -11.61 10.70 -11.63
CA THR A 90 -11.26 12.07 -11.25
C THR A 90 -9.85 12.49 -11.66
N THR A 91 -9.06 11.56 -12.21
CA THR A 91 -7.66 11.79 -12.57
C THR A 91 -7.30 11.09 -13.88
N GLU A 92 -6.12 11.38 -14.40
CA GLU A 92 -5.60 10.76 -15.62
C GLU A 92 -5.08 9.34 -15.37
N ALA A 93 -5.24 8.47 -16.39
CA ALA A 93 -4.86 7.06 -16.32
C ALA A 93 -3.41 6.79 -15.84
N PRO A 94 -2.37 7.56 -16.26
CA PRO A 94 -1.02 7.34 -15.77
C PRO A 94 -0.85 7.56 -14.26
N LEU A 95 -1.63 8.47 -13.65
CA LEU A 95 -1.59 8.70 -12.20
C LEU A 95 -2.10 7.46 -11.46
N LEU A 96 -3.27 6.94 -11.86
CA LEU A 96 -3.80 5.72 -11.27
C LEU A 96 -2.87 4.53 -11.50
N ALA A 97 -2.22 4.41 -12.67
CA ALA A 97 -1.24 3.38 -12.91
C ALA A 97 -0.07 3.44 -11.90
N GLY A 98 0.41 4.65 -11.57
CA GLY A 98 1.39 4.85 -10.51
C GLY A 98 0.88 4.40 -9.15
N VAL A 99 -0.36 4.78 -8.80
CA VAL A 99 -1.00 4.34 -7.55
C VAL A 99 -1.09 2.81 -7.45
N LEU A 100 -1.52 2.14 -8.52
CA LEU A 100 -1.67 0.69 -8.57
C LEU A 100 -0.33 -0.04 -8.46
N VAL A 101 0.73 0.46 -9.10
CA VAL A 101 2.09 -0.10 -8.98
C VAL A 101 2.60 0.03 -7.54
N ALA A 102 2.38 1.18 -6.90
CA ALA A 102 2.78 1.37 -5.52
C ALA A 102 1.93 0.54 -4.53
N TYR A 103 0.65 0.32 -4.82
CA TYR A 103 -0.20 -0.62 -4.09
C TYR A 103 0.30 -2.06 -4.22
N ALA A 104 0.64 -2.51 -5.43
CA ALA A 104 1.26 -3.81 -5.66
C ALA A 104 2.59 -3.97 -4.90
N TRP A 105 3.38 -2.89 -4.83
CA TRP A 105 4.59 -2.86 -4.00
C TRP A 105 4.28 -2.96 -2.50
N TYR A 106 3.27 -2.22 -2.01
CA TYR A 106 2.78 -2.34 -0.64
C TYR A 106 2.38 -3.77 -0.30
N LEU A 107 1.63 -4.43 -1.20
CA LEU A 107 1.32 -5.84 -1.04
C LEU A 107 2.63 -6.65 -0.95
N SER A 108 3.53 -6.54 -1.91
CA SER A 108 4.78 -7.33 -1.87
C SER A 108 5.57 -7.15 -0.56
N VAL A 109 5.66 -5.92 -0.05
CA VAL A 109 6.35 -5.61 1.21
C VAL A 109 5.60 -6.17 2.43
N HIS A 110 4.30 -5.91 2.56
CA HIS A 110 3.53 -6.36 3.74
C HIS A 110 3.53 -7.89 3.87
N TYR A 111 3.37 -8.59 2.75
CA TYR A 111 3.43 -10.05 2.74
C TYR A 111 4.83 -10.56 3.04
N GLY A 112 5.86 -9.99 2.43
CA GLY A 112 7.25 -10.32 2.73
C GLY A 112 7.56 -10.16 4.22
N ALA A 113 7.07 -9.10 4.86
CA ALA A 113 7.36 -8.83 6.27
C ALA A 113 6.81 -9.90 7.22
N HIS A 114 5.69 -10.53 6.83
CA HIS A 114 5.06 -11.58 7.60
C HIS A 114 5.53 -12.97 7.18
N HIS A 115 5.45 -13.30 5.89
CA HIS A 115 5.57 -14.66 5.40
C HIS A 115 6.96 -15.01 4.86
N ASN A 116 7.73 -14.01 4.43
CA ASN A 116 9.08 -14.26 3.91
C ASN A 116 10.03 -13.09 4.21
N PRO A 117 10.43 -12.88 5.48
CA PRO A 117 11.19 -11.70 5.89
C PRO A 117 12.53 -11.51 5.18
N SER A 118 13.09 -12.60 4.64
CA SER A 118 14.39 -12.63 3.96
C SER A 118 14.44 -11.80 2.66
N ILE A 119 13.29 -11.54 2.04
CA ILE A 119 13.23 -10.79 0.77
C ILE A 119 13.16 -9.28 0.98
N LEU A 120 13.05 -8.82 2.23
CA LEU A 120 12.93 -7.40 2.55
C LEU A 120 14.23 -6.80 3.03
N PRO A 121 14.47 -5.51 2.73
CA PRO A 121 15.53 -4.75 3.39
C PRO A 121 15.36 -4.81 4.91
N ALA A 122 16.43 -5.18 5.64
CA ALA A 122 16.40 -5.34 7.09
C ALA A 122 15.85 -4.11 7.84
N SER A 123 16.15 -2.91 7.32
CA SER A 123 15.63 -1.65 7.87
C SER A 123 14.10 -1.57 7.80
N LEU A 124 13.49 -1.96 6.68
CA LEU A 124 12.05 -1.91 6.48
C LEU A 124 11.34 -3.01 7.27
N LEU A 125 11.90 -4.22 7.26
CA LEU A 125 11.43 -5.34 8.08
C LEU A 125 11.41 -4.96 9.56
N LYS A 126 12.52 -4.43 10.09
CA LYS A 126 12.60 -4.01 11.50
C LYS A 126 11.52 -2.96 11.81
N HIS A 127 11.33 -1.98 10.93
CA HIS A 127 10.34 -0.92 11.12
C HIS A 127 8.91 -1.45 11.25
N HIS A 128 8.54 -2.40 10.39
CA HIS A 128 7.23 -3.06 10.43
C HIS A 128 7.08 -3.99 11.64
N LEU A 129 8.13 -4.73 12.02
CA LEU A 129 8.09 -5.58 13.23
C LEU A 129 8.03 -4.74 14.52
N ASP A 130 8.70 -3.59 14.54
CA ASP A 130 8.60 -2.64 15.65
C ASP A 130 7.18 -2.05 15.73
N HIS A 131 6.51 -1.81 14.60
CA HIS A 131 5.10 -1.37 14.58
C HIS A 131 4.19 -2.40 15.26
N HIS A 132 4.35 -3.69 14.95
CA HIS A 132 3.59 -4.77 15.61
C HIS A 132 3.81 -4.81 17.13
N LYS A 133 4.97 -4.37 17.62
CA LYS A 133 5.25 -4.24 19.07
C LYS A 133 4.73 -2.93 19.67
N PHE A 134 4.79 -1.85 18.91
CA PHE A 134 4.43 -0.50 19.33
C PHE A 134 3.43 0.09 18.34
N ALA A 135 2.18 -0.38 18.42
CA ALA A 135 1.11 -0.10 17.44
C ALA A 135 0.81 1.40 17.19
N SER A 136 1.27 2.29 18.08
CA SER A 136 1.13 3.75 17.94
C SER A 136 2.28 4.45 17.18
N ARG A 137 3.23 3.68 16.61
CA ARG A 137 4.43 4.17 15.92
C ARG A 137 4.65 3.41 14.62
N ASN A 138 5.45 3.95 13.71
CA ASN A 138 5.87 3.27 12.47
C ASN A 138 4.71 2.83 11.56
N TYR A 139 3.86 3.78 11.14
CA TYR A 139 2.69 3.47 10.29
C TYR A 139 3.05 3.25 8.81
N GLY A 140 4.21 3.69 8.34
CA GLY A 140 4.64 3.42 6.97
C GLY A 140 5.12 1.98 6.82
N VAL A 141 4.55 1.24 5.87
CA VAL A 141 4.92 -0.15 5.55
C VAL A 141 5.93 -0.19 4.40
N THR A 142 5.70 0.58 3.32
CA THR A 142 6.61 0.63 2.16
C THR A 142 7.77 1.61 2.33
N THR A 143 7.57 2.65 3.14
CA THR A 143 8.57 3.70 3.37
C THR A 143 8.43 4.30 4.76
N LYS A 144 9.56 4.73 5.32
CA LYS A 144 9.62 5.43 6.61
C LYS A 144 9.45 6.94 6.49
N LEU A 145 9.30 7.46 5.27
CA LEU A 145 9.30 8.90 4.98
C LEU A 145 8.24 9.64 5.81
N TRP A 146 6.99 9.19 5.71
CA TRP A 146 5.86 9.85 6.37
C TRP A 146 5.92 9.74 7.90
N ASP A 147 6.47 8.64 8.44
CA ASP A 147 6.75 8.54 9.86
C ASP A 147 7.76 9.57 10.36
N ARG A 148 8.75 9.92 9.55
CA ARG A 148 9.69 11.01 9.88
C ARG A 148 9.02 12.37 9.77
N VAL A 149 8.30 12.62 8.67
CA VAL A 149 7.60 13.89 8.41
C VAL A 149 6.59 14.20 9.51
N PHE A 150 5.81 13.20 9.95
CA PHE A 150 4.76 13.37 10.95
C PHE A 150 5.15 12.98 12.38
N GLY A 151 6.43 12.67 12.62
CA GLY A 151 6.96 12.41 13.97
C GLY A 151 6.44 11.13 14.63
N THR A 152 6.06 10.11 13.85
CA THR A 152 5.59 8.80 14.34
C THR A 152 6.64 7.70 14.26
N MET A 153 7.85 8.00 13.79
CA MET A 153 8.97 7.06 13.79
C MET A 153 9.41 6.71 15.22
N LEU A 154 9.53 5.41 15.51
CA LEU A 154 10.10 4.90 16.76
C LEU A 154 11.60 5.24 16.81
N ARG A 155 12.03 5.83 17.92
CA ARG A 155 13.43 6.24 18.16
C ARG A 155 14.17 5.18 18.94
#